data_AF-A0A0Q0DLQ0-F1
#
_entry.id   AF-A0A0Q0DLQ0-F1
#
_cell.length_a   1.000
_cell.length_b   1.000
_cell.length_c   1.000
_cell.angle_alpha   90.00
_cell.angle_beta   90.00
_cell.angle_gamma   90.00
#
_symmetry.space_group_name_H-M   'P 1'
#
loop_
_entity.id
_entity.type
_entity.pdbx_description
1 polymer ?
#
loop_
_entity_poly.entity_id
_entity_poly.type
_entity_poly.pdbx_seq_one_letter_code
_entity_poly.pdbx_strand_id
1 'polypeptide(L)'
;YVGENALFERQLLSGELEVELTPQGTLAEKLRAGGAGIPAFYTATGYGTPIAEGKETRQFNGRNVILEEAITGDFALIKGWKADHFGNVIYRHT
;
A
#
# COMPACT_ATOMS: atom_id res chain seq x y z
N TYR A 1 7.30 -7.43 0.28
CA TYR A 1 8.58 -8.17 0.26
C TYR A 1 9.22 -7.97 1.61
N VAL A 2 9.49 -9.06 2.32
CA VAL A 2 9.99 -9.04 3.71
C VAL A 2 11.08 -10.09 3.96
N GLY A 3 11.46 -10.87 2.94
CA GLY A 3 12.13 -12.17 3.09
C GLY A 3 13.62 -12.15 3.42
N GLU A 4 14.21 -11.02 3.80
CA GLU A 4 15.66 -10.92 4.10
C GLU A 4 15.96 -10.36 5.50
N ASN A 5 14.95 -10.20 6.37
CA ASN A 5 15.14 -9.66 7.72
C ASN A 5 14.75 -10.68 8.81
N ALA A 6 15.74 -11.36 9.38
CA ALA A 6 15.54 -12.37 10.42
C ALA A 6 14.89 -11.83 11.71
N LEU A 7 15.12 -10.55 12.05
CA LEU A 7 14.46 -9.92 13.20
C LEU A 7 12.97 -9.72 12.92
N PHE A 8 12.63 -9.26 11.72
CA PHE A 8 11.25 -9.08 11.28
C PHE A 8 10.46 -10.39 11.33
N GLU A 9 11.02 -11.47 10.79
CA GLU A 9 10.39 -12.80 10.83
C GLU A 9 10.17 -13.28 12.26
N ARG A 10 11.18 -13.12 13.13
CA ARG A 10 11.05 -13.48 14.54
C ARG A 10 9.93 -12.72 15.23
N GLN A 11 9.83 -11.42 15.01
CA GLN A 11 8.80 -10.57 15.63
C GLN A 11 7.40 -10.86 15.11
N LEU A 12 7.27 -11.18 13.81
CA LEU A 12 6.02 -11.64 13.23
C LEU A 12 5.59 -12.98 13.85
N LEU A 13 6.50 -13.95 13.95
CA LEU A 13 6.22 -15.27 14.53
C LEU A 13 5.95 -15.23 16.04
N SER A 14 6.56 -14.29 16.78
CA SER A 14 6.29 -14.09 18.20
C SER A 14 5.00 -13.30 18.47
N GLY A 15 4.39 -12.71 17.44
CA GLY A 15 3.20 -11.85 17.57
C GLY A 15 3.52 -10.45 18.12
N GLU A 16 4.79 -10.08 18.24
CA GLU A 16 5.22 -8.71 18.59
C GLU A 16 4.95 -7.70 17.47
N LEU A 17 4.83 -8.19 16.23
CA LEU A 17 4.57 -7.38 15.05
C LEU A 17 3.39 -7.93 14.25
N GLU A 18 2.36 -7.11 14.06
CA GLU A 18 1.28 -7.39 13.13
C GLU A 18 1.69 -6.97 11.71
N VAL A 19 1.40 -7.82 10.71
CA VAL A 19 1.80 -7.60 9.33
C VAL A 19 0.63 -7.81 8.38
N GLU A 20 0.28 -6.76 7.63
CA GLU A 20 -0.64 -6.83 6.49
C GLU A 20 0.15 -6.92 5.19
N LEU A 21 0.06 -8.06 4.49
CA LEU A 21 0.68 -8.23 3.17
C LEU A 21 -0.21 -7.63 2.08
N THR A 22 0.12 -6.41 1.63
CA THR A 22 -0.55 -5.73 0.51
C THR A 22 0.27 -5.84 -0.79
N PRO A 23 -0.33 -6.12 -1.95
CA PRO A 23 0.37 -6.08 -3.23
C PRO A 23 1.00 -4.71 -3.48
N GLN A 24 2.21 -4.66 -4.05
CA GLN A 24 2.96 -3.41 -4.20
C GLN A 24 2.19 -2.31 -4.95
N GLY A 25 1.52 -2.65 -6.06
CA GLY A 25 0.71 -1.70 -6.82
C GLY A 25 -0.52 -1.21 -6.03
N THR A 26 -1.16 -2.09 -5.26
CA THR A 26 -2.27 -1.74 -4.38
C THR A 26 -1.81 -0.81 -3.26
N LEU A 27 -0.65 -1.06 -2.64
CA LEU A 27 -0.09 -0.20 -1.60
C LEU A 27 0.19 1.23 -2.12
N ALA A 28 0.78 1.33 -3.32
CA ALA A 28 1.01 2.63 -3.96
C ALA A 28 -0.32 3.38 -4.22
N GLU A 29 -1.35 2.68 -4.68
CA GLU A 29 -2.66 3.28 -4.94
C GLU A 29 -3.41 3.65 -3.65
N LYS A 30 -3.28 2.86 -2.57
CA LYS A 30 -3.80 3.22 -1.23
C LYS A 30 -3.24 4.56 -0.76
N LEU A 31 -1.93 4.78 -0.92
CA LEU A 31 -1.26 6.04 -0.57
C LEU A 31 -1.76 7.21 -1.43
N ARG A 32 -1.86 6.99 -2.75
CA ARG A 32 -2.37 8.00 -3.69
C ARG A 32 -3.82 8.40 -3.39
N ALA A 33 -4.68 7.41 -3.13
CA ALA A 33 -6.08 7.62 -2.78
C ALA A 33 -6.20 8.43 -1.48
N GLY A 34 -5.41 8.11 -0.46
CA GLY A 34 -5.34 8.85 0.80
C GLY A 34 -4.96 10.31 0.60
N GLY A 35 -3.89 10.56 -0.16
CA GLY A 35 -3.45 11.93 -0.49
C GLY A 35 -4.44 12.73 -1.35
N ALA A 36 -5.33 12.05 -2.08
CA ALA A 36 -6.35 12.67 -2.92
C ALA A 36 -7.73 12.81 -2.24
N GLY A 37 -7.89 12.35 -1.00
CA GLY A 37 -9.18 12.35 -0.29
C GLY A 37 -10.19 11.34 -0.84
N ILE A 38 -9.74 10.27 -1.49
CA ILE A 38 -10.58 9.18 -1.97
C ILE A 38 -10.58 8.08 -0.91
N PRO A 39 -11.74 7.74 -0.29
CA PRO A 39 -11.76 6.84 0.87
C PRO A 39 -11.47 5.38 0.50
N ALA A 40 -11.87 4.95 -0.69
CA ALA A 40 -11.66 3.58 -1.16
C ALA A 40 -11.69 3.51 -2.68
N PHE A 41 -11.10 2.46 -3.26
CA PHE A 41 -11.08 2.20 -4.69
C PHE A 41 -11.18 0.69 -4.98
N TYR A 42 -11.65 0.33 -6.17
CA TYR A 42 -11.68 -1.06 -6.61
C TYR A 42 -10.45 -1.39 -7.45
N THR A 43 -9.88 -2.58 -7.23
CA THR A 43 -8.77 -3.13 -8.03
C THR A 43 -8.99 -4.61 -8.32
N ALA A 44 -8.49 -5.09 -9.47
CA ALA A 44 -8.47 -6.52 -9.79
C ALA A 44 -7.33 -7.26 -9.07
N THR A 45 -6.31 -6.54 -8.61
CA THR A 45 -5.14 -7.11 -7.95
C THR A 45 -5.53 -7.76 -6.63
N GLY A 46 -5.25 -9.06 -6.48
CA GLY A 46 -5.55 -9.81 -5.26
C GLY A 46 -6.90 -10.55 -5.29
N TYR A 47 -7.77 -10.30 -6.28
CA TYR A 47 -8.98 -11.11 -6.43
C TYR A 47 -8.63 -12.60 -6.62
N GLY A 48 -9.33 -13.48 -5.90
CA GLY A 48 -9.10 -14.93 -5.96
C GLY A 48 -7.86 -15.41 -5.21
N THR A 49 -7.21 -14.54 -4.42
CA THR A 49 -6.11 -14.91 -3.52
C THR A 49 -6.52 -14.65 -2.06
N PRO A 50 -5.75 -15.11 -1.05
CA PRO A 50 -6.04 -14.82 0.36
C PRO A 50 -6.16 -13.32 0.67
N ILE A 51 -5.60 -12.44 -0.16
CA ILE A 51 -5.70 -10.97 0.00
C ILE A 51 -7.15 -10.48 -0.13
N ALA A 52 -8.00 -11.20 -0.87
CA ALA A 52 -9.41 -10.87 -1.05
C ALA A 52 -10.31 -11.33 0.10
N GLU A 53 -9.82 -12.18 1.02
CA GLU A 53 -10.63 -12.72 2.10
C GLU A 53 -11.14 -11.59 3.01
N GLY A 54 -12.46 -11.59 3.27
CA GLY A 54 -13.12 -10.56 4.09
C GLY A 54 -13.34 -9.21 3.41
N LYS A 55 -12.84 -8.99 2.18
CA LYS A 55 -13.02 -7.73 1.45
C LYS A 55 -14.30 -7.72 0.61
N GLU A 56 -14.88 -6.54 0.42
CA GLU A 56 -15.99 -6.37 -0.51
C GLU A 56 -15.52 -6.68 -1.93
N THR A 57 -16.32 -7.46 -2.67
CA THR A 57 -16.06 -7.74 -4.08
C THR A 57 -17.19 -7.24 -4.96
N ARG A 58 -16.84 -6.78 -6.16
CA ARG A 58 -17.80 -6.40 -7.19
C ARG A 58 -17.36 -6.90 -8.56
N GLN A 59 -18.29 -6.89 -9.49
CA GLN A 59 -18.01 -7.15 -10.90
C GLN A 59 -18.28 -5.89 -11.71
N PHE A 60 -17.27 -5.43 -12.45
CA PHE A 60 -17.39 -4.36 -13.44
C PHE A 60 -16.98 -4.87 -14.80
N ASN A 61 -17.86 -4.76 -15.80
CA ASN A 61 -17.57 -5.16 -17.18
C ASN A 61 -17.02 -6.59 -17.30
N GLY A 62 -17.58 -7.53 -16.54
CA GLY A 62 -17.16 -8.93 -16.50
C GLY A 62 -15.83 -9.20 -15.75
N ARG A 63 -15.24 -8.19 -15.12
CA ARG A 63 -14.02 -8.34 -14.29
C ARG A 63 -14.38 -8.23 -12.82
N ASN A 64 -13.91 -9.21 -12.04
CA ASN A 64 -14.06 -9.19 -10.59
C ASN A 64 -12.96 -8.33 -9.97
N VAL A 65 -13.35 -7.54 -8.98
CA VAL A 65 -12.50 -6.60 -8.27
C VAL A 65 -12.75 -6.70 -6.77
N ILE A 66 -11.75 -6.31 -5.98
CA ILE A 66 -11.84 -6.15 -4.53
C ILE A 66 -11.83 -4.66 -4.19
N LEU A 67 -12.54 -4.28 -3.13
CA LEU A 67 -12.48 -2.93 -2.55
C LEU A 67 -11.26 -2.84 -1.64
N GLU A 68 -10.47 -1.78 -1.82
CA GLU A 68 -9.34 -1.45 -0.95
C GLU A 68 -9.55 -0.05 -0.39
N GLU A 69 -9.35 0.10 0.91
CA GLU A 69 -9.42 1.37 1.61
C GLU A 69 -8.11 2.15 1.45
N ALA A 70 -8.22 3.47 1.35
CA ALA A 70 -7.06 4.34 1.32
C ALA A 70 -6.29 4.29 2.64
N ILE A 71 -4.98 4.59 2.57
CA ILE A 71 -4.13 4.71 3.76
C ILE A 71 -3.59 6.13 3.88
N THR A 72 -3.59 6.64 5.10
CA THR A 72 -2.97 7.91 5.48
C THR A 72 -2.06 7.68 6.69
N GLY A 73 -1.12 8.59 6.92
CA GLY A 73 -0.29 8.60 8.12
C GLY A 73 -0.11 10.01 8.62
N ASP A 74 0.23 10.15 9.90
CA ASP A 74 0.43 11.46 10.54
C ASP A 74 1.70 12.16 10.02
N PHE A 75 2.70 11.37 9.62
CA PHE A 75 3.98 11.84 9.14
C PHE A 75 4.41 11.09 7.89
N ALA A 76 5.15 11.80 7.02
CA ALA A 76 5.81 11.21 5.85
C ALA A 76 7.31 11.50 5.92
N LEU A 77 8.12 10.45 5.92
CA LEU A 77 9.58 10.56 5.79
C LEU A 77 9.95 10.33 4.33
N ILE A 78 10.30 11.40 3.62
CA ILE A 78 10.66 11.36 2.20
C ILE A 78 12.14 11.67 1.98
N LYS A 79 12.73 11.08 0.94
CA LYS A 79 14.11 11.35 0.52
C LYS A 79 14.12 11.89 -0.92
N GLY A 80 14.48 13.15 -1.08
CA GLY A 80 14.75 13.78 -2.37
C GLY A 80 16.23 13.76 -2.76
N TRP A 81 16.53 14.08 -4.03
CA TRP A 81 17.91 14.33 -4.48
C TRP A 81 18.31 15.81 -4.32
N LYS A 82 17.41 16.72 -4.70
CA LYS A 82 17.57 18.17 -4.56
C LYS A 82 16.25 18.78 -4.12
N ALA A 83 16.32 19.86 -3.34
CA ALA A 83 15.16 20.67 -2.99
C ALA A 83 15.53 22.16 -3.05
N ASP A 84 14.57 23.00 -3.42
CA ASP A 84 14.70 24.45 -3.29
C ASP A 84 14.20 24.96 -1.92
N HIS A 85 14.31 26.26 -1.68
CA HIS A 85 13.87 26.88 -0.42
C HIS A 85 12.34 26.89 -0.22
N PHE A 86 11.56 26.62 -1.28
CA PHE A 86 10.09 26.56 -1.21
C PHE A 86 9.58 25.12 -0.97
N GLY A 87 10.47 24.13 -0.98
CA GLY A 87 10.13 22.73 -0.76
C GLY A 87 9.81 21.95 -2.03
N ASN A 88 10.10 22.47 -3.22
CA ASN A 88 9.99 21.67 -4.44
C ASN A 88 11.13 20.64 -4.47
N VAL A 89 10.79 19.36 -4.61
CA VAL A 89 11.75 18.24 -4.54
C VAL A 89 11.93 17.57 -5.91
N ILE A 90 13.18 17.36 -6.31
CA ILE A 90 13.54 16.55 -7.49
C ILE A 90 14.12 15.22 -7.02
N TYR A 91 13.66 14.12 -7.61
CA TYR A 91 14.15 12.76 -7.41
C TYR A 91 15.12 12.36 -8.52
N ARG A 92 16.00 11.39 -8.25
CA ARG A 92 16.99 10.91 -9.22
C ARG A 92 17.02 9.39 -9.18
N HIS A 93 16.91 8.77 -10.36
CA HIS A 93 16.71 7.33 -10.56
C HIS A 93 15.30 6.85 -10.17
N THR A 94 14.93 5.67 -10.67
CA THR A 94 13.75 4.87 -10.28
C THR A 94 14.19 3.69 -9.45
#